data_AF-A0A7R9Z026-F1
#
_entry.id   AF-A0A7R9Z026-F1
#
_cell.length_a   1.000
_cell.length_b   1.000
_cell.length_c   1.000
_cell.angle_alpha   90.00
_cell.angle_beta   90.00
_cell.angle_gamma   90.00
#
_symmetry.space_group_name_H-M   'P 1'
#
loop_
_entity.id
_entity.type
_entity.pdbx_description
1 polymer ?
#
loop_
_entity_poly.entity_id
_entity_poly.type
_entity_poly.pdbx_seq_one_letter_code
_entity_poly.pdbx_strand_id
1 'polypeptide(L)'
;KDAISSLLIDDALEGISEDQENVGAPMPELRRHAVTALSNSIANAATSSALLNDQSSFFADDVVPAVVSDLRQAQSDPLMAAASARCLKGLVSGNRQSPAFRDDMKRVAAECDAAEALEKALEAGQRGSSDLERESRRCLEALS
;
A
#
# COMPACT_ATOMS: atom_id res chain seq x y z
N LYS A 1 9.03 22.79 12.66
CA LYS A 1 7.70 22.92 12.02
C LYS A 1 7.18 21.50 11.81
N ASP A 2 7.11 20.70 12.89
CA ASP A 2 7.16 19.22 12.78
C ASP A 2 6.27 18.55 13.84
N ALA A 3 5.07 19.08 14.06
CA ALA A 3 4.10 18.46 14.96
C ALA A 3 3.06 17.62 14.19
N ILE A 4 2.72 18.02 12.96
CA ILE A 4 1.63 17.42 12.19
C ILE A 4 2.03 16.06 11.58
N SER A 5 3.31 15.86 11.24
CA SER A 5 3.78 14.58 10.67
C SER A 5 3.94 13.46 11.70
N SER A 6 4.24 13.79 12.97
CA SER A 6 4.22 12.80 14.06
C SER A 6 2.78 12.36 14.33
N LEU A 7 1.87 13.32 14.44
CA LEU A 7 0.45 13.09 14.72
C LEU A 7 -0.25 12.16 13.71
N LEU A 8 0.08 12.20 12.41
CA LEU A 8 -0.57 11.32 11.43
C LEU A 8 -0.07 9.87 11.48
N ILE A 9 1.16 9.65 11.94
CA ILE A 9 1.72 8.30 12.13
C ILE A 9 1.31 7.77 13.50
N ASP A 10 1.34 8.63 14.52
CA ASP A 10 0.87 8.33 15.87
C ASP A 10 -0.64 8.05 15.88
N ASP A 11 -1.49 8.81 15.16
CA ASP A 11 -2.93 8.52 15.02
C ASP A 11 -3.19 7.20 14.27
N ALA A 12 -2.34 6.86 13.29
CA ALA A 12 -2.43 5.57 12.59
C ALA A 12 -1.99 4.40 13.47
N LEU A 13 -1.14 4.63 14.47
CA LEU A 13 -0.70 3.64 15.45
C LEU A 13 -1.63 3.59 16.69
N GLU A 14 -2.20 4.72 17.11
CA GLU A 14 -3.18 4.81 18.20
C GLU A 14 -4.53 4.24 17.78
N GLY A 15 -4.93 4.39 16.52
CA GLY A 15 -6.08 3.67 15.97
C GLY A 15 -5.93 2.14 15.95
N ILE A 16 -4.70 1.62 16.05
CA ILE A 16 -4.42 0.18 16.24
C ILE A 16 -4.46 -0.20 17.74
N SER A 17 -4.26 0.77 18.63
CA SER A 17 -4.24 0.59 20.09
C SER A 17 -5.65 0.67 20.71
N GLU A 18 -6.56 1.50 20.17
CA GLU A 18 -7.90 1.69 20.77
C GLU A 18 -8.91 0.56 20.43
N ASP A 19 -8.65 -0.27 19.42
CA ASP A 19 -9.48 -1.44 19.09
C ASP A 19 -9.07 -2.73 19.87
N GLN A 20 -8.15 -2.63 20.83
CA GLN A 20 -7.73 -3.76 21.67
C GLN A 20 -8.80 -4.25 22.67
N GLU A 21 -9.92 -3.53 22.85
CA GLU A 21 -10.97 -3.93 23.79
C GLU A 21 -12.03 -4.88 23.21
N ASN A 22 -11.96 -5.22 21.92
CA ASN A 22 -12.86 -6.19 21.30
C ASN A 22 -12.08 -7.43 20.81
N VAL A 23 -11.51 -8.16 21.77
CA VAL A 23 -10.75 -9.40 21.55
C VAL A 23 -11.69 -10.53 21.12
N GLY A 24 -12.07 -10.52 19.85
CA GLY A 24 -12.87 -11.57 19.20
C GLY A 24 -12.58 -11.75 17.71
N ALA A 25 -11.84 -10.82 17.08
CA ALA A 25 -11.41 -11.01 15.70
C ALA A 25 -10.30 -12.06 15.65
N PRO A 26 -10.45 -13.15 14.87
CA PRO A 26 -9.36 -14.10 14.69
C PRO A 26 -8.14 -13.33 14.11
N MET A 27 -6.94 -13.61 14.62
CA MET A 27 -5.66 -12.97 14.25
C MET A 27 -5.47 -12.59 12.75
N PRO A 28 -6.00 -13.34 11.76
CA PRO A 28 -5.97 -12.94 10.35
C PRO A 28 -6.76 -11.65 10.02
N GLU A 29 -7.91 -11.42 10.67
CA GLU A 29 -8.75 -10.24 10.44
C GLU A 29 -8.08 -8.97 10.96
N LEU A 30 -7.46 -9.02 12.14
CA LEU A 30 -6.75 -7.88 12.72
C LEU A 30 -5.54 -7.48 11.86
N ARG A 31 -4.80 -8.48 11.36
CA ARG A 31 -3.71 -8.27 10.40
C ARG A 31 -4.22 -7.66 9.10
N ARG A 32 -5.34 -8.14 8.55
CA ARG A 32 -5.96 -7.58 7.35
C ARG A 32 -6.36 -6.12 7.54
N HIS A 33 -6.96 -5.77 8.66
CA HIS A 33 -7.37 -4.39 8.96
C HIS A 33 -6.15 -3.48 9.13
N ALA A 34 -5.12 -3.92 9.86
CA ALA A 34 -3.89 -3.16 10.03
C ALA A 34 -3.17 -2.93 8.68
N VAL A 35 -3.03 -3.96 7.84
CA VAL A 35 -2.42 -3.85 6.50
C VAL A 35 -3.24 -2.92 5.61
N THR A 36 -4.56 -2.99 5.68
CA THR A 36 -5.46 -2.12 4.91
C THR A 36 -5.37 -0.67 5.36
N ALA A 37 -5.37 -0.42 6.67
CA ALA A 37 -5.23 0.92 7.25
C ALA A 37 -3.85 1.52 6.91
N LEU A 38 -2.77 0.78 7.11
CA LEU A 38 -1.42 1.20 6.76
C LEU A 38 -1.28 1.47 5.27
N SER A 39 -1.81 0.59 4.41
CA SER A 39 -1.80 0.76 2.95
C SER A 39 -2.52 2.04 2.52
N ASN A 40 -3.66 2.35 3.13
CA ASN A 40 -4.40 3.58 2.86
C ASN A 40 -3.67 4.83 3.37
N SER A 41 -3.10 4.75 4.57
CA SER A 41 -2.29 5.83 5.15
C SER A 41 -1.05 6.11 4.31
N ILE A 42 -0.32 5.09 3.86
CA ILE A 42 0.83 5.22 2.96
C ILE A 42 0.39 5.79 1.62
N ALA A 43 -0.71 5.29 1.03
CA ALA A 43 -1.21 5.80 -0.24
C ALA A 43 -1.54 7.30 -0.17
N ASN A 44 -2.12 7.76 0.94
CA ASN A 44 -2.42 9.17 1.16
C ASN A 44 -1.14 9.97 1.48
N ALA A 45 -0.30 9.45 2.36
CA ALA A 45 0.91 10.14 2.83
C ALA A 45 1.99 10.23 1.74
N ALA A 46 2.07 9.28 0.80
CA ALA A 46 2.98 9.33 -0.35
C ALA A 46 2.58 10.42 -1.36
N THR A 47 1.34 10.92 -1.28
CA THR A 47 0.93 12.12 -2.03
C THR A 47 1.26 13.43 -1.31
N SER A 48 1.58 13.36 -0.02
CA SER A 48 2.05 14.48 0.81
C SER A 48 3.57 14.51 0.87
N SER A 49 4.19 15.69 0.93
CA SER A 49 5.65 15.83 1.02
C SER A 49 6.25 15.34 2.34
N ALA A 50 5.41 14.95 3.30
CA ALA A 50 5.79 14.60 4.67
C ALA A 50 6.60 13.29 4.81
N LEU A 51 6.49 12.33 3.88
CA LEU A 51 7.18 11.03 4.00
C LEU A 51 8.62 10.99 3.47
N LEU A 52 9.07 12.01 2.74
CA LEU A 52 9.89 11.75 1.55
C LEU A 52 11.37 12.12 1.62
N ASN A 53 11.88 12.57 2.76
CA ASN A 53 13.30 12.89 2.87
C ASN A 53 14.13 11.82 3.61
N ASP A 54 13.56 11.04 4.53
CA ASP A 54 14.36 10.14 5.40
C ASP A 54 13.92 8.66 5.43
N GLN A 55 12.87 8.25 4.69
CA GLN A 55 12.29 6.89 4.79
C GLN A 55 12.26 6.11 3.46
N SER A 56 12.99 6.56 2.43
CA SER A 56 12.92 5.92 1.10
C SER A 56 13.38 4.46 1.10
N SER A 57 14.41 4.13 1.90
CA SER A 57 14.92 2.77 2.06
C SER A 57 13.90 1.84 2.70
N PHE A 58 13.17 2.28 3.74
CA PHE A 58 12.11 1.47 4.36
C PHE A 58 11.01 1.11 3.34
N PHE A 59 10.57 2.09 2.53
CA PHE A 59 9.56 1.81 1.52
C PHE A 59 10.07 0.86 0.42
N ALA A 60 11.31 1.06 -0.04
CA ALA A 60 11.95 0.21 -1.03
C ALA A 60 12.16 -1.22 -0.53
N ASP A 61 12.78 -1.38 0.63
CA ASP A 61 13.30 -2.67 1.08
C ASP A 61 12.23 -3.52 1.77
N ASP A 62 11.26 -2.89 2.44
CA ASP A 62 10.27 -3.59 3.26
C ASP A 62 8.85 -3.50 2.70
N VAL A 63 8.39 -2.29 2.34
CA VAL A 63 6.98 -2.08 1.99
C VAL A 63 6.65 -2.58 0.58
N VAL A 64 7.43 -2.20 -0.44
CA VAL A 64 7.18 -2.59 -1.83
C VAL A 64 7.17 -4.12 -2.00
N PRO A 65 8.14 -4.90 -1.48
CA PRO A 65 8.11 -6.35 -1.58
C PRO A 65 6.91 -6.98 -0.87
N ALA A 66 6.54 -6.46 0.30
CA ALA A 66 5.39 -6.96 1.06
C ALA A 66 4.07 -6.77 0.29
N VAL A 67 3.81 -5.56 -0.23
CA VAL A 67 2.58 -5.31 -1.00
C VAL A 67 2.53 -6.10 -2.30
N VAL A 68 3.66 -6.34 -2.96
CA VAL A 68 3.72 -7.19 -4.15
C VAL A 68 3.47 -8.66 -3.81
N SER A 69 3.96 -9.13 -2.66
CA SER A 69 3.63 -10.47 -2.15
C SER A 69 2.13 -10.63 -1.88
N ASP A 70 1.48 -9.61 -1.33
CA ASP A 70 0.03 -9.62 -1.07
C ASP A 70 -0.78 -9.64 -2.38
N LEU A 71 -0.34 -8.89 -3.40
CA LEU A 71 -0.94 -8.92 -4.74
C LEU A 71 -0.88 -10.31 -5.39
N ARG A 72 0.21 -11.07 -5.18
CA ARG A 72 0.32 -12.45 -5.67
C ARG A 72 -0.71 -13.39 -5.04
N GLN A 73 -1.27 -13.01 -3.89
CA GLN A 73 -2.27 -13.78 -3.14
C GLN A 73 -3.71 -13.27 -3.35
N ALA A 74 -3.94 -12.44 -4.37
CA ALA A 74 -5.22 -11.77 -4.61
C ALA A 74 -6.45 -12.71 -4.74
N GLN A 75 -6.26 -13.97 -5.14
CA GLN A 75 -7.35 -14.95 -5.17
C GLN A 75 -7.79 -15.41 -3.77
N SER A 76 -6.87 -15.39 -2.80
CA SER A 76 -7.13 -15.81 -1.42
C SER A 76 -7.69 -14.66 -0.59
N ASP A 77 -7.24 -13.43 -0.86
CA ASP A 77 -7.70 -12.24 -0.14
C ASP A 77 -7.82 -11.01 -1.06
N PRO A 78 -8.97 -10.85 -1.75
CA PRO A 78 -9.16 -9.74 -2.67
C PRO A 78 -9.16 -8.36 -2.00
N LEU A 79 -9.55 -8.27 -0.73
CA LEU A 79 -9.60 -7.01 0.02
C LEU A 79 -8.18 -6.53 0.35
N MET A 80 -7.34 -7.43 0.88
CA MET A 80 -5.94 -7.13 1.17
C MET A 80 -5.15 -6.78 -0.11
N ALA A 81 -5.40 -7.50 -1.20
CA ALA A 81 -4.78 -7.21 -2.49
C ALA A 81 -5.23 -5.85 -3.07
N ALA A 82 -6.50 -5.47 -2.88
CA ALA A 82 -6.99 -4.17 -3.33
C ALA A 82 -6.32 -3.02 -2.56
N ALA A 83 -6.16 -3.18 -1.23
CA ALA A 83 -5.41 -2.24 -0.41
C ALA A 83 -3.94 -2.15 -0.84
N SER A 84 -3.31 -3.29 -1.12
CA SER A 84 -1.91 -3.39 -1.57
C SER A 84 -1.71 -2.70 -2.93
N ALA A 85 -2.63 -2.90 -3.89
CA ALA A 85 -2.61 -2.20 -5.19
C ALA A 85 -2.70 -0.69 -5.00
N ARG A 86 -3.56 -0.22 -4.08
CA ARG A 86 -3.72 1.19 -3.77
C ARG A 86 -2.47 1.79 -3.10
N CYS A 87 -1.86 1.06 -2.17
CA CYS A 87 -0.60 1.45 -1.51
C CYS A 87 0.52 1.60 -2.54
N LEU A 88 0.74 0.57 -3.35
CA LEU A 88 1.79 0.56 -4.37
C LEU A 88 1.59 1.70 -5.36
N LYS A 89 0.35 1.91 -5.83
CA LYS A 89 0.02 3.06 -6.67
C LYS A 89 0.43 4.37 -6.00
N GLY A 90 0.07 4.55 -4.72
CA GLY A 90 0.45 5.73 -3.95
C GLY A 90 1.96 5.95 -3.93
N LEU A 91 2.76 4.90 -3.81
CA LEU A 91 4.23 4.98 -3.83
C LEU A 91 4.78 5.34 -5.22
N VAL A 92 4.31 4.68 -6.28
CA VAL A 92 4.87 4.86 -7.64
C VAL A 92 4.28 6.04 -8.41
N SER A 93 3.15 6.59 -7.96
CA SER A 93 2.57 7.86 -8.45
C SER A 93 2.77 9.02 -7.47
N GLY A 94 3.27 8.72 -6.27
CA GLY A 94 3.43 9.64 -5.15
C GLY A 94 4.40 10.78 -5.44
N ASN A 95 4.03 11.94 -4.88
CA ASN A 95 4.75 13.20 -4.81
C ASN A 95 5.47 13.72 -6.08
N ARG A 96 4.83 14.68 -6.77
CA ARG A 96 5.46 15.51 -7.82
C ARG A 96 6.71 16.26 -7.34
N GLN A 97 6.86 16.48 -6.03
CA GLN A 97 7.97 17.25 -5.46
C GLN A 97 9.24 16.42 -5.24
N SER A 98 9.18 15.08 -5.33
CA SER A 98 10.37 14.22 -5.27
C SER A 98 10.35 13.15 -6.37
N PRO A 99 10.77 13.52 -7.60
CA PRO A 99 10.90 12.56 -8.71
C PRO A 99 11.83 11.39 -8.36
N ALA A 100 12.92 11.65 -7.61
CA ALA A 100 13.88 10.62 -7.23
C ALA A 100 13.25 9.51 -6.40
N PHE A 101 12.42 9.84 -5.41
CA PHE A 101 11.70 8.83 -4.63
C PHE A 101 10.77 8.01 -5.51
N ARG A 102 9.95 8.67 -6.34
CA ARG A 102 8.98 8.00 -7.20
C ARG A 102 9.68 7.04 -8.17
N ASP A 103 10.78 7.50 -8.77
CA ASP A 103 11.53 6.72 -9.75
C ASP A 103 12.22 5.53 -9.08
N ASP A 104 12.67 5.68 -7.82
CA ASP A 104 13.20 4.57 -7.01
C ASP A 104 12.10 3.56 -6.66
N MET A 105 10.91 4.01 -6.23
CA MET A 105 9.77 3.11 -5.98
C MET A 105 9.35 2.36 -7.25
N LYS A 106 9.37 3.02 -8.42
CA LYS A 106 9.11 2.36 -9.71
C LYS A 106 10.17 1.30 -10.02
N ARG A 107 11.44 1.61 -9.80
CA ARG A 107 12.55 0.66 -10.00
C ARG A 107 12.37 -0.58 -9.13
N VAL A 108 12.15 -0.40 -7.83
CA VAL A 108 11.97 -1.52 -6.89
C VAL A 108 10.71 -2.33 -7.21
N ALA A 109 9.60 -1.66 -7.56
CA ALA A 109 8.38 -2.35 -7.99
C ALA A 109 8.63 -3.23 -9.23
N ALA A 110 9.43 -2.76 -10.18
CA ALA A 110 9.84 -3.54 -11.35
C ALA A 110 10.73 -4.73 -10.96
N GLU A 111 11.71 -4.53 -10.07
CA GLU A 111 12.57 -5.60 -9.54
C GLU A 111 11.78 -6.68 -8.78
N CYS A 112 10.60 -6.34 -8.24
CA CYS A 112 9.71 -7.27 -7.57
C CYS A 112 8.67 -7.94 -8.48
N ASP A 113 8.68 -7.69 -9.80
CA ASP A 113 7.66 -8.15 -10.77
C ASP A 113 6.24 -7.64 -10.44
N ALA A 114 6.11 -6.40 -9.98
CA ALA A 114 4.83 -5.83 -9.58
C ALA A 114 3.78 -5.80 -10.71
N ALA A 115 4.21 -5.58 -11.97
CA ALA A 115 3.30 -5.57 -13.11
C ALA A 115 2.61 -6.93 -13.29
N GLU A 116 3.36 -8.04 -13.26
CA GLU A 116 2.80 -9.39 -13.36
C GLU A 116 1.87 -9.69 -12.18
N ALA A 117 2.24 -9.28 -10.96
CA ALA A 117 1.39 -9.45 -9.78
C ALA A 117 0.07 -8.67 -9.89
N LEU A 118 0.11 -7.44 -10.41
CA LEU A 118 -1.06 -6.60 -10.63
C LEU A 118 -1.96 -7.13 -11.76
N GLU A 119 -1.40 -7.70 -12.82
CA GLU A 119 -2.17 -8.35 -13.89
C GLU A 119 -2.96 -9.55 -13.35
N LYS A 120 -2.31 -10.42 -12.56
CA LYS A 120 -2.99 -11.53 -11.88
C LYS A 120 -4.07 -11.05 -10.91
N ALA A 121 -3.78 -9.98 -10.16
CA ALA A 121 -4.75 -9.36 -9.25
C ALA A 121 -5.94 -8.75 -10.02
N LEU A 122 -5.69 -8.11 -11.16
CA LEU A 122 -6.72 -7.56 -12.05
C LEU A 122 -7.65 -8.66 -12.56
N GLU A 123 -7.10 -9.77 -13.04
CA GLU A 123 -7.90 -10.93 -13.48
C GLU A 123 -8.75 -11.51 -12.34
N ALA A 124 -8.21 -11.57 -11.11
CA ALA A 124 -8.97 -11.99 -9.94
C ALA A 124 -10.09 -11.00 -9.61
N GLY A 125 -9.83 -9.69 -9.71
CA GLY A 125 -10.81 -8.63 -9.52
C GLY A 125 -11.97 -8.71 -10.51
N GLN A 126 -11.68 -8.92 -11.80
CA GLN A 126 -12.71 -9.08 -12.84
C GLN A 126 -13.67 -10.26 -12.60
N ARG A 127 -13.25 -11.24 -11.79
CA ARG A 127 -14.07 -12.41 -11.44
C ARG A 127 -14.96 -12.22 -10.22
N GLY A 128 -14.75 -11.18 -9.40
CA GLY A 128 -15.53 -11.05 -8.17
C GLY A 128 -15.24 -9.87 -7.23
N SER A 129 -14.32 -8.96 -7.56
CA SER A 129 -14.02 -7.78 -6.75
C SER A 129 -13.75 -6.54 -7.61
N SER A 130 -14.75 -5.66 -7.68
CA SER A 130 -14.68 -4.40 -8.44
C SER A 130 -13.61 -3.44 -7.89
N ASP A 131 -13.38 -3.46 -6.58
CA ASP A 131 -12.34 -2.63 -5.94
C ASP A 131 -10.94 -3.12 -6.31
N LEU A 132 -10.71 -4.44 -6.27
CA LEU A 132 -9.45 -5.02 -6.70
C LEU A 132 -9.19 -4.75 -8.18
N GLU A 133 -10.21 -4.90 -9.04
CA GLU A 133 -10.08 -4.58 -10.46
C GLU A 133 -9.68 -3.11 -10.65
N ARG A 134 -10.42 -2.20 -10.02
CA ARG A 134 -10.21 -0.75 -10.16
C ARG A 134 -8.82 -0.35 -9.68
N GLU A 135 -8.40 -0.77 -8.50
CA GLU A 135 -7.12 -0.33 -7.95
C GLU A 135 -5.93 -0.99 -8.67
N SER A 136 -6.06 -2.25 -9.11
CA SER A 136 -5.01 -2.92 -9.91
C SER A 136 -4.78 -2.21 -11.25
N ARG A 137 -5.87 -1.85 -11.95
CA ARG A 137 -5.81 -1.10 -13.21
C ARG A 137 -5.12 0.26 -13.04
N ARG A 138 -5.55 1.02 -12.02
CA ARG A 138 -4.96 2.34 -11.72
C ARG A 138 -3.49 2.26 -11.34
N CYS A 139 -3.05 1.16 -10.74
CA CYS A 139 -1.64 0.95 -10.40
C CYS A 139 -0.81 0.59 -11.64
N LEU A 140 -1.33 -0.27 -12.53
CA LEU A 140 -0.68 -0.58 -13.82
C LEU A 140 -0.49 0.67 -14.68
N GLU A 141 -1.50 1.53 -14.75
CA GLU A 141 -1.40 2.83 -15.43
C GLU A 141 -0.31 3.73 -14.85
N ALA A 142 -0.05 3.65 -13.54
CA ALA A 142 0.97 4.45 -12.88
C ALA A 142 2.40 3.89 -13.08
N LEU A 143 2.53 2.57 -13.31
CA LEU A 143 3.80 1.91 -13.59
C LEU A 143 4.25 2.09 -15.04
N SER A 144 3.30 2.21 -15.97
CA SER A 144 3.53 2.52 -17.39
C SER A 144 4.20 3.89 -17.60
#